data_AF-A0A6M3MGN4-F1
#
_entry.id   AF-A0A6M3MGN4-F1
#
_cell.length_a   1.000
_cell.length_b   1.000
_cell.length_c   1.000
_cell.angle_alpha   90.00
_cell.angle_beta   90.00
_cell.angle_gamma   90.00
#
_symmetry.space_group_name_H-M   'P 1'
#
loop_
_entity.id
_entity.type
_entity.pdbx_description
1 polymer ?
#
loop_
_entity_poly.entity_id
_entity_poly.type
_entity_poly.pdbx_seq_one_letter_code
_entity_poly.pdbx_strand_id
1 'polypeptide(L)'
;MDTPSVTPQQPMMPQPAPYDPAPQQPVFPGPAAVQYPNPQPMPDLKSMAGMNRGGTFHPGSLDLPQYNDVPGYERLRDVLERAMKQASRDKGAERHANDKPFHEQPMQVIADEHGEGFILGQARKKVLEAQQMVYRCENDKAVHELLGAIVYLAGAVIHLEK
;
A
#
# COMPACT_ATOMS: atom_id res chain seq x y z
N MET A 1 31.25 -74.78 1.92
CA MET A 1 30.63 -74.36 3.20
C MET A 1 30.33 -72.88 3.04
N ASP A 2 29.19 -72.59 2.43
CA ASP A 2 28.76 -71.24 2.06
C ASP A 2 28.40 -70.43 3.31
N THR A 3 28.96 -69.22 3.40
CA THR A 3 28.60 -68.26 4.44
C THR A 3 27.35 -67.50 3.98
N PRO A 4 26.26 -67.48 4.76
CA PRO A 4 25.08 -66.72 4.38
C PRO A 4 25.35 -65.22 4.50
N SER A 5 25.08 -64.49 3.41
CA SER A 5 25.12 -63.02 3.36
C SER A 5 24.04 -62.44 4.26
N VAL A 6 24.45 -61.72 5.31
CA VAL A 6 23.54 -60.91 6.14
C VAL A 6 23.34 -59.58 5.43
N THR A 7 22.16 -59.40 4.85
CA THR A 7 21.73 -58.10 4.31
C THR A 7 21.41 -57.17 5.49
N PRO A 8 22.01 -55.97 5.59
CA PRO A 8 21.66 -55.04 6.64
C PRO A 8 20.22 -54.53 6.42
N GLN A 9 19.35 -54.71 7.41
CA GLN A 9 18.03 -54.08 7.42
C GLN A 9 18.24 -52.55 7.51
N GLN A 10 17.72 -51.81 6.54
CA GLN A 10 17.69 -50.35 6.61
C GLN A 10 16.82 -49.92 7.80
N PRO A 11 17.26 -48.96 8.63
CA PRO A 11 16.44 -48.43 9.71
C PRO A 11 15.22 -47.73 9.10
N MET A 12 14.01 -48.15 9.52
CA MET A 12 12.78 -47.49 9.11
C MET A 12 12.78 -46.05 9.65
N MET A 13 12.65 -45.06 8.77
CA MET A 13 12.46 -43.68 9.21
C MET A 13 11.15 -43.58 10.00
N PRO A 14 11.12 -42.83 11.13
CA PRO A 14 9.88 -42.57 11.84
C PRO A 14 8.93 -41.82 10.91
N GLN A 15 7.67 -42.23 10.90
CA GLN A 15 6.64 -41.52 10.13
C GLN A 15 6.52 -40.08 10.65
N PRO A 16 6.36 -39.08 9.76
CA PRO A 16 6.13 -37.71 10.19
C PRO A 16 4.86 -37.63 11.02
N ALA A 17 4.90 -36.85 12.10
CA ALA A 17 3.72 -36.59 12.91
C ALA A 17 2.57 -36.03 12.03
N PRO A 18 1.30 -36.41 12.30
CA PRO A 18 0.17 -35.86 11.57
C PRO A 18 0.17 -34.33 11.67
N TYR A 19 -0.11 -33.68 10.53
CA TYR A 19 -0.21 -32.23 10.42
C TYR A 19 -1.27 -31.69 11.39
N ASP A 20 -0.84 -30.86 12.35
CA ASP A 20 -1.74 -30.12 13.23
C ASP A 20 -2.12 -28.81 12.52
N PRO A 21 -3.37 -28.63 12.09
CA PRO A 21 -3.76 -27.42 11.37
C PRO A 21 -3.60 -26.20 12.29
N ALA A 22 -2.99 -25.15 11.75
CA ALA A 22 -2.81 -23.88 12.44
C ALA A 22 -4.12 -23.40 13.10
N PRO A 23 -4.06 -22.82 14.32
CA PRO A 23 -5.25 -22.33 15.01
C PRO A 23 -5.97 -21.31 14.12
N GLN A 24 -7.27 -21.54 13.93
CA GLN A 24 -8.13 -20.68 13.12
C GLN A 24 -8.08 -19.26 13.70
N GLN A 25 -7.73 -18.28 12.87
CA GLN A 25 -7.75 -16.87 13.24
C GLN A 25 -9.19 -16.50 13.68
N PRO A 26 -9.37 -15.69 14.74
CA PRO A 26 -10.69 -15.27 15.17
C PRO A 26 -11.39 -14.51 14.05
N VAL A 27 -12.62 -14.94 13.74
CA VAL A 27 -13.48 -14.25 12.76
C VAL A 27 -14.09 -13.04 13.46
N PHE A 28 -13.64 -11.83 13.09
CA PHE A 28 -14.26 -10.61 13.57
C PHE A 28 -15.61 -10.41 12.85
N PRO A 29 -16.72 -10.14 13.58
CA PRO A 29 -17.97 -9.76 12.94
C PRO A 29 -17.74 -8.44 12.20
N GLY A 30 -17.95 -8.45 10.88
CA GLY A 30 -17.86 -7.24 10.06
C GLY A 30 -18.90 -6.20 10.49
N PRO A 31 -18.62 -4.89 10.32
CA PRO A 31 -19.63 -3.86 10.56
C PRO A 31 -20.84 -4.08 9.65
N ALA A 32 -22.04 -3.80 10.17
CA ALA A 32 -23.29 -3.87 9.40
C ALA A 32 -23.13 -3.10 8.07
N ALA A 33 -23.59 -3.71 6.97
CA ALA A 33 -23.48 -3.14 5.64
C ALA A 33 -24.22 -1.80 5.56
N VAL A 34 -23.49 -0.69 5.58
CA VAL A 34 -24.02 0.61 5.16
C VAL A 34 -24.18 0.55 3.65
N GLN A 35 -25.42 0.63 3.18
CA GLN A 35 -25.72 0.61 1.75
C GLN A 35 -25.46 2.00 1.19
N TYR A 36 -24.26 2.22 0.66
CA TYR A 36 -23.92 3.46 -0.03
C TYR A 36 -24.68 3.53 -1.37
N PRO A 37 -25.18 4.71 -1.76
CA PRO A 37 -25.72 4.89 -3.10
C PRO A 37 -24.65 4.56 -4.14
N ASN A 38 -25.06 3.94 -5.24
CA ASN A 38 -24.15 3.57 -6.33
C ASN A 38 -23.45 4.85 -6.83
N PRO A 39 -22.10 4.93 -6.83
CA PRO A 39 -21.42 6.10 -7.34
C PRO A 39 -21.81 6.31 -8.81
N GLN A 40 -22.17 7.54 -9.16
CA GLN A 40 -22.44 7.90 -10.56
C GLN A 40 -21.20 7.51 -11.40
N PRO A 41 -21.39 6.91 -12.59
CA PRO A 41 -20.26 6.51 -13.42
C PRO A 41 -19.39 7.72 -13.73
N MET A 42 -18.09 7.61 -13.47
CA MET A 42 -17.10 8.60 -13.91
C MET A 42 -17.23 8.78 -15.43
N PRO A 43 -17.13 10.02 -15.96
CA PRO A 43 -17.13 10.22 -17.41
C PRO A 43 -15.95 9.47 -18.04
N ASP A 44 -16.22 8.79 -19.16
CA ASP A 44 -15.22 8.02 -19.91
C ASP A 44 -14.03 8.91 -20.30
N LEU A 45 -12.81 8.52 -19.92
CA LEU A 45 -11.57 9.23 -20.27
C LEU A 45 -11.42 9.43 -21.79
N LYS A 46 -12.02 8.57 -22.62
CA LYS A 46 -12.00 8.74 -24.08
C LYS A 46 -12.80 9.94 -24.58
N SER A 47 -13.74 10.46 -23.79
CA SER A 47 -14.53 11.65 -24.14
C SER A 47 -13.78 12.98 -23.93
N MET A 48 -12.62 12.97 -23.26
CA MET A 48 -11.81 14.17 -23.00
C MET A 48 -10.66 14.40 -24.00
N ALA A 49 -10.45 13.47 -24.95
CA ALA A 49 -9.37 13.54 -25.93
C ALA A 49 -9.56 14.62 -27.04
N GLY A 50 -10.57 15.48 -26.93
CA GLY A 50 -10.95 16.47 -27.95
C GLY A 50 -10.62 17.94 -27.66
N MET A 51 -10.10 18.30 -26.48
CA MET A 51 -9.88 19.71 -26.14
C MET A 51 -8.44 20.19 -26.44
N ASN A 52 -8.37 21.12 -27.40
CA ASN A 52 -7.24 21.92 -27.90
C ASN A 52 -5.95 22.00 -27.06
N ARG A 53 -4.82 21.65 -27.71
CA ARG A 53 -3.42 21.83 -27.27
C ARG A 53 -2.94 23.30 -27.29
N GLY A 54 -3.62 24.21 -26.58
CA GLY A 54 -3.26 25.64 -26.64
C GLY A 54 -3.53 26.50 -25.41
N GLY A 55 -3.90 25.93 -24.26
CA GLY A 55 -4.14 26.69 -23.04
C GLY A 55 -2.88 26.81 -22.18
N THR A 56 -2.40 28.04 -21.94
CA THR A 56 -1.41 28.32 -20.89
C THR A 56 -1.90 27.80 -19.54
N PHE A 57 -1.12 26.95 -18.89
CA PHE A 57 -1.44 26.38 -17.58
C PHE A 57 -1.54 27.51 -16.54
N HIS A 58 -2.75 27.79 -16.05
CA HIS A 58 -2.96 28.64 -14.88
C HIS A 58 -3.05 27.73 -13.65
N PRO A 59 -2.19 27.88 -12.63
CA PRO A 59 -2.13 26.98 -11.47
C PRO A 59 -3.30 27.19 -10.48
N GLY A 60 -4.47 27.68 -10.93
CA GLY A 60 -5.56 28.16 -10.08
C GLY A 60 -6.95 27.60 -10.35
N SER A 61 -7.13 26.64 -11.26
CA SER A 61 -8.48 26.12 -11.55
C SER A 61 -8.45 24.65 -11.97
N LEU A 62 -8.24 23.78 -10.99
CA LEU A 62 -8.83 22.45 -11.06
C LEU A 62 -10.14 22.55 -10.28
N ASP A 63 -11.26 22.71 -10.99
CA ASP A 63 -12.60 22.47 -10.43
C ASP A 63 -12.74 20.96 -10.17
N LEU A 64 -11.95 20.44 -9.23
CA LEU A 64 -12.18 19.12 -8.68
C LEU A 64 -13.51 19.20 -7.92
N PRO A 65 -14.43 18.23 -8.08
CA PRO A 65 -15.60 18.16 -7.23
C PRO A 65 -15.12 18.28 -5.78
N GLN A 66 -15.67 19.25 -5.04
CA GLN A 66 -15.34 19.47 -3.64
C GLN A 66 -15.81 18.24 -2.85
N TYR A 67 -14.97 17.20 -2.82
CA TYR A 67 -15.17 15.98 -2.04
C TYR A 67 -15.04 16.25 -0.53
N ASN A 68 -14.81 17.51 -0.17
CA ASN A 68 -14.63 18.01 1.18
C ASN A 68 -15.87 17.85 2.07
N ASP A 69 -17.04 17.59 1.50
CA ASP A 69 -18.29 17.59 2.27
C ASP A 69 -19.12 16.31 2.12
N VAL A 70 -18.48 15.15 1.88
CA VAL A 70 -19.20 13.87 1.97
C VAL A 70 -19.39 13.52 3.46
N PRO A 71 -20.62 13.60 4.01
CA PRO A 71 -20.83 13.38 5.44
C PRO A 71 -20.41 11.96 5.85
N GLY A 72 -19.68 11.84 6.95
CA GLY A 72 -19.16 10.56 7.46
C GLY A 72 -17.77 10.16 6.93
N TYR A 73 -17.16 10.95 6.05
CA TYR A 73 -15.81 10.69 5.51
C TYR A 73 -14.71 11.52 6.17
N GLU A 74 -15.02 12.30 7.21
CA GLU A 74 -14.12 13.27 7.82
C GLU A 74 -12.85 12.59 8.39
N ARG A 75 -13.01 11.40 8.98
CA ARG A 75 -11.90 10.59 9.51
C ARG A 75 -10.97 10.09 8.40
N LEU A 76 -11.53 9.69 7.27
CA LEU A 76 -10.73 9.25 6.12
C LEU A 76 -9.98 10.44 5.52
N ARG A 77 -10.67 11.57 5.34
CA ARG A 77 -10.06 12.82 4.86
C ARG A 77 -8.89 13.24 5.74
N ASP A 78 -9.06 13.23 7.06
CA ASP A 78 -7.98 13.53 8.01
C ASP A 78 -6.76 12.62 7.82
N VAL A 79 -6.96 11.31 7.60
CA VAL A 79 -5.85 10.37 7.33
C VAL A 79 -5.12 10.72 6.03
N LEU A 80 -5.87 11.01 4.96
CA LEU A 80 -5.29 11.35 3.66
C LEU A 80 -4.55 12.70 3.70
N GLU A 81 -5.10 13.71 4.38
CA GLU A 81 -4.46 15.00 4.62
C GLU A 81 -3.16 14.84 5.42
N ARG A 82 -3.16 14.01 6.47
CA ARG A 82 -1.94 13.73 7.24
C ARG A 82 -0.88 13.01 6.42
N ALA A 83 -1.26 12.06 5.56
CA ALA A 83 -0.32 11.39 4.66
C ALA A 83 0.26 12.37 3.63
N MET A 84 -0.57 13.25 3.05
CA MET A 84 -0.12 14.32 2.14
C MET A 84 0.82 15.29 2.85
N LYS A 85 0.49 15.72 4.07
CA LYS A 85 1.36 16.56 4.89
C LYS A 85 2.70 15.89 5.17
N GLN A 86 2.69 14.60 5.50
CA GLN A 86 3.91 13.83 5.71
C GLN A 86 4.75 13.82 4.43
N ALA A 87 4.19 13.48 3.25
CA ALA A 87 4.92 13.47 1.99
C ALA A 87 5.52 14.83 1.60
N SER A 88 4.82 15.93 1.92
CA SER A 88 5.18 17.29 1.49
C SER A 88 6.10 18.04 2.47
N ARG A 89 6.04 17.72 3.77
CA ARG A 89 6.77 18.47 4.81
C ARG A 89 7.76 17.62 5.62
N ASP A 90 7.42 16.36 5.90
CA ASP A 90 8.24 15.49 6.75
C ASP A 90 8.98 14.44 5.92
N LYS A 91 10.32 14.44 5.95
CA LYS A 91 11.22 13.58 5.13
C LYS A 91 11.23 13.86 3.62
N GLY A 92 10.11 14.29 3.02
CA GLY A 92 10.06 14.79 1.65
C GLY A 92 10.98 16.00 1.48
N ALA A 93 10.65 17.13 2.10
CA ALA A 93 11.42 18.38 1.95
C ALA A 93 12.83 18.34 2.57
N GLU A 94 13.02 17.74 3.75
CA GLU A 94 14.29 17.89 4.49
C GLU A 94 15.36 16.84 4.20
N ARG A 95 15.00 15.66 3.64
CA ARG A 95 15.98 14.56 3.45
C ARG A 95 16.00 13.91 2.09
N HIS A 96 14.98 14.05 1.24
CA HIS A 96 14.93 13.31 -0.04
C HIS A 96 14.31 14.01 -1.26
N ALA A 97 13.72 15.20 -1.15
CA ALA A 97 13.07 15.85 -2.30
C ALA A 97 14.03 16.59 -3.23
N ASN A 98 15.12 17.20 -2.76
CA ASN A 98 15.89 18.16 -3.58
C ASN A 98 14.93 19.16 -4.31
N ASP A 99 13.84 19.57 -3.65
CA ASP A 99 12.75 20.39 -4.21
C ASP A 99 11.99 19.81 -5.42
N LYS A 100 12.10 18.50 -5.69
CA LYS A 100 11.39 17.85 -6.78
C LYS A 100 9.90 17.63 -6.48
N PRO A 101 9.02 17.75 -7.50
CA PRO A 101 7.63 17.36 -7.35
C PRO A 101 7.51 15.86 -7.05
N PHE A 102 6.40 15.45 -6.41
CA PHE A 102 6.23 14.08 -5.91
C PHE A 102 6.45 12.98 -6.97
N HIS A 103 6.07 13.24 -8.22
CA HIS A 103 6.23 12.30 -9.35
C HIS A 103 7.68 12.16 -9.84
N GLU A 104 8.61 12.99 -9.36
CA GLU A 104 10.05 12.93 -9.67
C GLU A 104 10.91 12.51 -8.46
N GLN A 105 10.28 12.15 -7.34
CA GLN A 105 10.99 11.67 -6.16
C GLN A 105 11.73 10.35 -6.45
N PRO A 106 12.81 10.03 -5.71
CA PRO A 106 13.63 8.84 -5.97
C PRO A 106 12.85 7.53 -6.09
N MET A 107 11.74 7.38 -5.36
CA MET A 107 10.88 6.19 -5.46
C MET A 107 10.28 5.99 -6.86
N GLN A 108 9.97 7.07 -7.58
CA GLN A 108 9.44 7.03 -8.94
C GLN A 108 10.53 6.66 -9.93
N VAL A 109 11.72 7.25 -9.79
CA VAL A 109 12.89 6.91 -10.63
C VAL A 109 13.25 5.44 -10.49
N ILE A 110 13.28 4.93 -9.26
CA ILE A 110 13.56 3.51 -9.02
C ILE A 110 12.49 2.62 -9.66
N ALA A 111 11.22 3.03 -9.63
CA ALA A 111 10.15 2.29 -10.27
C ALA A 111 10.24 2.33 -11.80
N ASP A 112 10.62 3.47 -12.40
CA ASP A 112 10.86 3.57 -13.83
C ASP A 112 11.99 2.61 -14.28
N GLU A 113 13.00 2.41 -13.44
CA GLU A 113 14.16 1.54 -13.73
C GLU A 113 13.91 0.05 -13.42
N HIS A 114 13.11 -0.27 -12.39
CA HIS A 114 13.03 -1.62 -11.81
C HIS A 114 11.61 -2.17 -11.67
N GLY A 115 10.60 -1.41 -12.10
CA GLY A 115 9.18 -1.71 -11.90
C GLY A 115 8.67 -1.41 -10.49
N GLU A 116 7.39 -1.70 -10.27
CA GLU A 116 6.62 -1.30 -9.09
C GLU A 116 7.03 -2.07 -7.82
N GLY A 117 7.79 -3.16 -7.96
CA GLY A 117 8.17 -4.05 -6.86
C GLY A 117 8.84 -3.32 -5.70
N PHE A 118 9.67 -2.31 -5.98
CA PHE A 118 10.29 -1.49 -4.95
C PHE A 118 9.25 -0.68 -4.16
N ILE A 119 8.38 0.08 -4.84
CA ILE A 119 7.38 0.95 -4.21
C ILE A 119 6.41 0.10 -3.38
N LEU A 120 5.90 -1.00 -3.94
CA LEU A 120 4.99 -1.91 -3.26
C LEU A 120 5.67 -2.61 -2.07
N GLY A 121 6.93 -3.00 -2.22
CA GLY A 121 7.75 -3.57 -1.15
C GLY A 121 7.91 -2.61 0.02
N GLN A 122 8.14 -1.33 -0.24
CA GLN A 122 8.24 -0.30 0.79
C GLN A 122 6.91 -0.07 1.52
N ALA A 123 5.78 -0.04 0.80
CA ALA A 123 4.46 0.01 1.44
C ALA A 123 4.25 -1.18 2.38
N ARG A 124 4.55 -2.41 1.92
CA ARG A 124 4.44 -3.63 2.72
C ARG A 124 5.33 -3.59 3.96
N LYS A 125 6.59 -3.17 3.82
CA LYS A 125 7.53 -3.04 4.95
C LYS A 125 6.95 -2.17 6.07
N LYS A 126 6.42 -1.00 5.70
CA LYS A 126 5.82 -0.06 6.67
C LYS A 126 4.60 -0.64 7.38
N VAL A 127 3.72 -1.35 6.66
CA VAL A 127 2.58 -2.05 7.26
C VAL A 127 3.05 -3.08 8.30
N LEU A 128 4.08 -3.87 7.98
CA LEU A 128 4.63 -4.85 8.92
C LEU A 128 5.28 -4.18 10.15
N GLU A 129 6.02 -3.09 9.95
CA GLU A 129 6.60 -2.31 11.05
C GLU A 129 5.52 -1.73 11.98
N ALA A 130 4.43 -1.21 11.40
CA ALA A 130 3.28 -0.71 12.15
C ALA A 130 2.61 -1.82 12.98
N GLN A 131 2.41 -3.02 12.41
CA GLN A 131 1.88 -4.16 13.16
C GLN A 131 2.75 -4.50 14.37
N GLN A 132 4.08 -4.52 14.20
CA GLN A 132 5.02 -4.74 15.29
C GLN A 132 4.96 -3.66 16.37
N MET A 133 4.71 -2.40 15.98
CA MET A 133 4.52 -1.28 16.91
C MET A 133 3.21 -1.40 17.70
N VAL A 134 2.12 -1.85 17.06
CA VAL A 134 0.84 -2.12 17.74
C VAL A 134 1.00 -3.16 18.84
N TYR A 135 1.73 -4.26 18.58
CA TYR A 135 2.01 -5.27 19.60
C TYR A 135 2.80 -4.73 20.81
N ARG A 136 3.57 -3.66 20.62
CA ARG A 136 4.31 -2.97 21.68
C ARG A 136 3.55 -1.78 22.29
N CYS A 137 2.26 -1.62 21.95
CA CYS A 137 1.43 -0.50 22.36
C CYS A 137 1.96 0.89 21.89
N GLU A 138 2.73 0.94 20.80
CA GLU A 138 3.31 2.15 20.23
C GLU A 138 2.42 2.75 19.11
N ASN A 139 1.15 3.03 19.43
CA ASN A 139 0.14 3.36 18.42
C ASN A 139 0.49 4.59 17.57
N ASP A 140 1.07 5.65 18.15
CA ASP A 140 1.43 6.85 17.39
C ASP A 140 2.51 6.57 16.34
N LYS A 141 3.49 5.72 16.68
CA LYS A 141 4.53 5.29 15.73
C LYS A 141 3.94 4.40 14.65
N ALA A 142 3.02 3.50 15.02
CA ALA A 142 2.32 2.66 14.06
C ALA A 142 1.53 3.50 13.04
N VAL A 143 0.79 4.50 13.53
CA VAL A 143 0.05 5.45 12.67
C VAL A 143 1.01 6.18 11.72
N HIS A 144 2.14 6.68 12.22
CA HIS A 144 3.13 7.35 11.39
C HIS A 144 3.72 6.45 10.28
N GLU A 145 3.93 5.15 10.54
CA GLU A 145 4.34 4.20 9.50
C GLU A 145 3.23 3.91 8.49
N LEU A 146 1.97 3.78 8.94
CA LEU A 146 0.83 3.57 8.05
C LEU A 146 0.58 4.77 7.13
N LEU A 147 0.71 5.99 7.64
CA LEU A 147 0.65 7.19 6.82
C LEU A 147 1.75 7.18 5.74
N GLY A 148 2.96 6.74 6.09
CA GLY A 148 4.02 6.53 5.10
C GLY A 148 3.70 5.44 4.08
N ALA A 149 3.01 4.37 4.46
CA ALA A 149 2.56 3.33 3.53
C ALA A 149 1.56 3.87 2.51
N ILE A 150 0.63 4.73 2.93
CA ILE A 150 -0.33 5.42 2.03
C ILE A 150 0.42 6.23 0.97
N VAL A 151 1.49 6.94 1.37
CA VAL A 151 2.33 7.70 0.43
C VAL A 151 3.00 6.80 -0.62
N TYR A 152 3.51 5.64 -0.21
CA TYR A 152 4.06 4.67 -1.17
C TYR A 152 2.99 4.13 -2.13
N LEU A 153 1.79 3.81 -1.63
CA LEU A 153 0.68 3.36 -2.47
C LEU A 153 0.24 4.44 -3.46
N ALA A 154 0.17 5.71 -3.04
CA ALA A 154 -0.09 6.82 -3.94
C ALA A 154 0.98 6.94 -5.03
N GLY A 155 2.26 6.75 -4.67
CA GLY A 155 3.34 6.69 -5.65
C GLY A 155 3.22 5.54 -6.65
N ALA A 156 2.77 4.36 -6.22
CA ALA A 156 2.53 3.24 -7.12
C ALA A 156 1.41 3.56 -8.12
N VAL A 157 0.31 4.17 -7.67
CA VAL A 157 -0.78 4.61 -8.55
C VAL A 157 -0.26 5.61 -9.58
N ILE A 158 0.48 6.64 -9.14
CA ILE A 158 1.06 7.64 -10.04
C ILE A 158 1.98 6.99 -11.09
N HIS A 159 2.78 5.99 -10.71
CA HIS A 159 3.64 5.28 -11.66
C HIS A 159 2.84 4.51 -12.71
N LEU A 160 1.77 3.82 -12.29
CA LEU A 160 0.90 3.03 -13.18
C LEU A 160 0.09 3.90 -14.15
N GLU A 161 -0.18 5.16 -13.79
CA GLU A 161 -0.97 6.10 -14.59
C GLU A 161 -0.13 6.97 -15.55
N LYS A 162 1.19 6.75 -15.62
CA LYS A 162 2.10 7.46 -16.54
C LYS A 162 1.86 7.13 -18.01
#